data_AF-A0A1E5SLZ5-F1
#
_entry.id   AF-A0A1E5SLZ5-F1
#
_cell.length_a   1.000
_cell.length_b   1.000
_cell.length_c   1.000
_cell.angle_alpha   90.00
_cell.angle_beta   90.00
_cell.angle_gamma   90.00
#
_symmetry.space_group_name_H-M   'P 1'
#
loop_
_entity.id
_entity.type
_entity.pdbx_description
1 polymer ?
#
loop_
_entity_poly.entity_id
_entity_poly.type
_entity_poly.pdbx_seq_one_letter_code
_entity_poly.pdbx_strand_id
1 'polypeptide(L)' 'MSVILVLIITSIVVAVVFLGAFFWAVKSGQYDDTYSPSVRMLFEEKTKKKD' A
#
# COMPACT_ATOMS: atom_id res chain seq x y z
N MET A 1 -33.18 -14.00 12.19
CA MET A 1 -31.95 -14.81 12.39
C MET A 1 -31.13 -15.00 11.11
N SER A 2 -31.73 -15.07 9.92
CA SER A 2 -30.98 -15.14 8.64
C SER A 2 -30.05 -13.95 8.37
N VAL A 3 -30.48 -12.72 8.71
CA VAL A 3 -29.66 -11.50 8.51
C VAL A 3 -28.34 -11.53 9.27
N ILE A 4 -28.30 -12.15 10.45
CA ILE A 4 -27.08 -12.26 11.26
C ILE A 4 -26.00 -13.07 10.52
N LEU A 5 -26.39 -14.15 9.84
CA LEU A 5 -25.46 -14.96 9.05
C LEU A 5 -24.87 -14.16 7.87
N VAL A 6 -25.70 -13.35 7.21
CA VAL A 6 -25.24 -12.47 6.12
C VAL A 6 -24.24 -11.43 6.63
N LEU A 7 -24.49 -10.84 7.80
CA LEU A 7 -23.59 -9.86 8.42
C LEU A 7 -22.24 -10.48 8.81
N ILE A 8 -22.24 -11.71 9.34
CA ILE A 8 -21.02 -12.43 9.69
C ILE A 8 -20.17 -12.73 8.45
N ILE A 9 -20.79 -13.22 7.37
CA ILE A 9 -20.06 -13.50 6.13
C ILE A 9 -19.49 -12.20 5.56
N THR A 10 -20.30 -11.14 5.53
CA THR A 10 -19.87 -9.84 4.99
C THR A 10 -18.71 -9.24 5.79
N SER A 11 -18.74 -9.34 7.13
CA SER A 11 -17.65 -8.82 7.96
C SER A 11 -16.34 -9.58 7.75
N ILE A 12 -16.41 -10.92 7.62
CA ILE A 12 -15.23 -11.75 7.32
C ILE A 12 -14.67 -11.40 5.93
N VAL A 13 -15.53 -11.25 4.91
CA VAL A 13 -15.11 -10.87 3.56
C VAL A 13 -14.39 -9.52 3.59
N VAL A 14 -14.96 -8.52 4.25
CA VAL A 14 -14.32 -7.20 4.39
C VAL A 14 -12.96 -7.32 5.09
N ALA A 15 -12.87 -8.08 6.18
CA ALA A 15 -11.61 -8.30 6.89
C ALA A 15 -10.53 -8.94 6.00
N VAL A 16 -10.89 -9.97 5.23
CA VAL A 16 -9.95 -10.63 4.30
C VAL A 16 -9.53 -9.70 3.18
N VAL A 17 -10.43 -8.89 2.62
CA VAL A 17 -10.10 -7.89 1.60
C VAL A 17 -9.07 -6.89 2.12
N PHE A 18 -9.30 -6.32 3.30
CA PHE A 18 -8.37 -5.38 3.92
C PHE A 18 -7.01 -6.04 4.24
N LEU A 19 -7.02 -7.27 4.74
CA LEU A 19 -5.80 -8.00 5.02
C LEU A 19 -5.01 -8.33 3.73
N GLY A 20 -5.69 -8.72 2.66
CA GLY A 20 -5.07 -8.95 1.35
C GLY A 20 -4.47 -7.68 0.75
N ALA A 21 -5.20 -6.57 0.82
CA ALA A 21 -4.72 -5.26 0.41
C ALA A 21 -3.50 -4.82 1.22
N PHE A 22 -3.48 -5.08 2.53
CA PHE A 22 -2.33 -4.80 3.40
C PHE A 22 -1.08 -5.56 2.95
N PHE A 23 -1.17 -6.88 2.73
CA PHE A 23 -0.02 -7.65 2.26
C PHE A 23 0.46 -7.21 0.87
N TRP A 24 -0.48 -6.84 -0.03
CA TRP A 24 -0.13 -6.30 -1.34
C TRP A 24 0.64 -4.98 -1.22
N ALA A 25 0.18 -4.04 -0.39
CA ALA A 25 0.83 -2.75 -0.17
C ALA A 25 2.23 -2.88 0.47
N VAL A 26 2.40 -3.82 1.41
CA VAL A 26 3.71 -4.12 2.01
C VAL A 26 4.65 -4.71 0.96
N LYS A 27 4.17 -5.62 0.11
CA LYS A 27 5.00 -6.24 -0.93
C LYS A 27 5.30 -5.31 -2.10
N SER A 28 4.43 -4.34 -2.39
CA SER A 28 4.61 -3.40 -3.51
C SER A 28 5.64 -2.30 -3.24
N GLY A 29 6.24 -2.26 -2.05
CA GLY A 29 7.22 -1.22 -1.71
C GLY A 29 6.62 0.18 -1.59
N GLN A 30 5.30 0.29 -1.38
CA GLN A 30 4.65 1.60 -1.24
C GLN A 30 5.16 2.39 -0.01
N TYR A 31 5.77 1.70 0.95
CA TYR A 31 6.46 2.28 2.10
C TYR A 31 7.87 2.81 1.79
N ASP A 32 8.45 2.43 0.64
CA ASP A 32 9.83 2.81 0.28
C ASP A 32 9.90 4.26 -0.22
N ASP A 33 8.77 4.86 -0.61
CA ASP A 33 8.68 6.27 -1.02
C ASP A 33 8.64 7.21 0.20
N THR A 34 9.73 7.17 0.97
CA THR A 34 9.93 7.95 2.20
C THR A 34 10.27 9.42 1.96
N TYR A 35 10.60 9.78 0.71
CA TYR A 35 10.95 11.14 0.31
C TYR A 35 10.03 11.60 -0.82
N SER A 36 9.47 12.80 -0.67
CA SER A 36 8.63 13.41 -1.72
C SER A 36 9.33 13.36 -3.09
N PRO A 37 8.58 13.09 -4.19
CA PRO A 37 9.10 13.09 -5.55
C PRO A 37 9.86 14.39 -5.89
N SER A 38 9.44 15.52 -5.33
CA SER A 38 10.07 16.82 -5.57
C SER A 38 11.49 16.90 -4.99
N VAL A 39 11.72 16.25 -3.86
CA VAL A 39 13.02 16.23 -3.18
C VAL A 39 13.95 15.22 -3.85
N ARG A 40 13.43 14.05 -4.23
CA ARG A 40 14.18 13.02 -4.96
C ARG A 40 14.76 13.56 -6.27
N MET A 41 13.96 14.30 -7.03
CA MET A 41 14.36 14.88 -8.31
C MET A 41 15.53 15.88 -8.17
N LEU A 42 15.59 16.65 -7.08
CA LEU A 42 16.65 17.63 -6.82
C LEU A 42 18.02 16.97 -6.53
N PHE A 43 18.02 15.77 -5.96
CA PHE A 43 19.24 15.06 -5.58
C PHE A 43 19.66 14.00 -6.61
N GLU A 44 18.72 13.38 -7.34
CA GLU A 44 19.02 12.44 -8.44
C GLU A 44 19.78 13.12 -9.60
N GLU A 45 19.49 14.39 -9.89
CA GLU A 45 20.19 15.13 -10.95
C GLU A 45 21.69 15.31 -10.65
N LYS A 46 22.07 15.45 -9.37
CA LYS A 46 23.47 15.66 -8.98
C LYS A 46 24.32 14.40 -9.16
N THR A 47 23.74 13.21 -9.01
CA THR A 47 24.46 11.94 -9.05
C THR A 47 24.74 11.48 -10.49
N LYS A 48 23.90 11.87 -11.46
CA LYS A 48 24.10 11.53 -12.89
C LYS A 48 25.16 12.34 -13.62
N LYS A 49 25.67 13.44 -13.02
CA LYS A 49 26.65 14.33 -13.66
C LYS A 49 28.11 13.97 -13.36
N LYS A 50 28.36 12.71 -12.99
CA LYS A 50 29.70 12.17 -12.72
C LYS A 50 30.07 11.11 -13.76
N ASP A 51 29.91 11.48 -15.02
CA ASP A 51 30.60 10.93 -16.19
C ASP A 51 30.99 12.13 -17.08
#